data_AF-A0A7I7PJ67-F1
#
_entry.id   AF-A0A7I7PJ67-F1
#
_cell.length_a   1.000
_cell.length_b   1.000
_cell.length_c   1.000
_cell.angle_alpha   90.00
_cell.angle_beta   90.00
_cell.angle_gamma   90.00
#
_symmetry.space_group_name_H-M   'P 1'
#
loop_
_entity.id
_entity.type
_entity.pdbx_description
1 polymer ?
#
loop_
_entity_poly.entity_id
_entity_poly.type
_entity_poly.pdbx_seq_one_letter_code
_entity_poly.pdbx_strand_id
1 'polypeptide(L)'
;MRAVDEYTLRPWGLYMARPTPGRAQFHYLESWLLPSLGLRANIFHFNPGHERDHDYYLDIGEYLPGPTVWRSEDHYLDLELCTGRDVNLADVGELLDAVRYGLLTPKTAERAVHRAVDTVDGLSRHGYDLQRWLAGKGIELTWRGT
;
A
#
# COMPACT_ATOMS: atom_id res chain seq x y z
N MET A 1 -7.36 1.76 19.85
CA MET A 1 -8.28 1.98 18.69
C MET A 1 -8.02 3.38 18.14
N ARG A 2 -8.01 3.57 16.82
CA ARG A 2 -7.89 4.91 16.20
C ARG A 2 -9.20 5.24 15.50
N ALA A 3 -9.71 6.45 15.71
CA ALA A 3 -10.88 6.93 14.99
C ALA A 3 -10.53 7.10 13.50
N VAL A 4 -11.52 6.86 12.65
CA VAL A 4 -11.43 7.05 11.19
C VAL A 4 -12.46 8.09 10.81
N ASP A 5 -12.05 9.06 10.01
CA ASP A 5 -12.95 10.13 9.58
C ASP A 5 -13.86 9.65 8.47
N GLU A 6 -13.32 8.80 7.58
CA GLU A 6 -14.01 8.37 6.37
C GLU A 6 -13.62 6.95 5.95
N TYR A 7 -14.64 6.18 5.58
CA TYR A 7 -14.50 4.96 4.79
C TYR A 7 -15.35 5.09 3.53
N THR A 8 -14.78 4.77 2.37
CA THR A 8 -15.52 4.72 1.11
C THR A 8 -15.29 3.39 0.42
N LEU A 9 -16.37 2.62 0.24
CA LEU A 9 -16.31 1.34 -0.46
C LEU A 9 -16.49 1.53 -1.97
N ARG A 10 -15.68 0.80 -2.75
CA ARG A 10 -15.79 0.64 -4.20
C ARG A 10 -15.72 -0.84 -4.58
N PRO A 11 -16.15 -1.22 -5.80
CA PRO A 11 -16.06 -2.61 -6.25
C PRO A 11 -14.64 -3.20 -6.21
N TRP A 12 -13.61 -2.37 -6.37
CA TRP A 12 -12.21 -2.79 -6.36
C TRP A 12 -11.52 -2.72 -4.99
N GLY A 13 -12.09 -2.01 -4.02
CA GLY A 13 -11.35 -1.72 -2.79
C GLY A 13 -12.08 -0.86 -1.77
N LEU A 14 -11.41 -0.69 -0.63
CA LEU A 14 -11.85 0.15 0.48
C LEU A 14 -10.88 1.31 0.67
N TYR A 15 -11.41 2.53 0.60
CA TYR A 15 -10.71 3.74 0.99
C TYR A 15 -10.89 4.01 2.49
N MET A 16 -9.85 4.54 3.13
CA MET A 16 -9.83 5.00 4.51
C MET A 16 -9.04 6.30 4.62
N ALA A 17 -9.58 7.28 5.34
CA ALA A 17 -8.89 8.53 5.71
C ALA A 17 -8.95 8.74 7.22
N ARG A 18 -7.80 9.00 7.87
CA ARG A 18 -7.78 9.20 9.33
C ARG A 18 -6.61 10.05 9.84
N PRO A 19 -6.79 10.72 10.99
CA PRO A 19 -5.69 11.34 11.71
C PRO A 19 -4.79 10.29 12.38
N THR A 20 -3.55 10.69 12.67
CA THR A 20 -2.53 9.83 13.30
C THR A 20 -1.95 10.48 14.57
N PRO A 21 -2.80 10.73 15.58
CA PRO A 21 -2.38 11.46 16.79
C PRO A 21 -1.23 10.74 17.50
N GLY A 22 -0.25 11.53 17.95
CA GLY A 22 0.94 11.05 18.64
C GLY A 22 2.01 10.44 17.74
N ARG A 23 1.81 10.40 16.41
CA ARG A 23 2.85 9.95 15.47
C ARG A 23 3.74 11.13 15.08
N ALA A 24 5.05 10.99 15.29
CA ALA A 24 6.01 12.05 15.01
C ALA A 24 6.18 12.31 13.50
N GLN A 25 6.09 11.27 12.67
CA GLN A 25 6.44 11.36 11.25
C GLN A 25 5.34 11.98 10.39
N PHE A 26 4.07 11.70 10.66
CA PHE A 26 2.94 12.20 9.86
C PHE A 26 1.70 12.41 10.73
N HIS A 27 0.86 13.38 10.36
CA HIS A 27 -0.35 13.75 11.10
C HIS A 27 -1.65 13.18 10.49
N TYR A 28 -1.60 12.74 9.23
CA TYR A 28 -2.76 12.17 8.54
C TYR A 28 -2.35 11.03 7.60
N LEU A 29 -3.27 10.10 7.37
CA LEU A 29 -3.07 8.94 6.51
C LEU A 29 -4.32 8.69 5.66
N GLU A 30 -4.10 8.55 4.37
CA GLU A 30 -5.07 8.01 3.42
C GLU A 30 -4.60 6.64 2.94
N SER A 31 -5.52 5.70 2.77
CA SER A 31 -5.21 4.36 2.29
C SER A 31 -6.30 3.82 1.37
N TRP A 32 -5.89 3.13 0.32
CA TRP A 32 -6.74 2.23 -0.47
C TRP A 32 -6.30 0.79 -0.25
N LEU A 33 -7.20 -0.07 0.20
CA LEU A 33 -7.01 -1.52 0.26
C LEU A 33 -7.52 -2.13 -1.05
N LEU A 34 -6.67 -2.88 -1.76
CA LEU A 34 -6.92 -3.41 -3.10
C LEU A 34 -6.76 -4.95 -3.10
N PRO A 35 -7.80 -5.71 -2.70
CA PRO A 35 -7.72 -7.16 -2.50
C PRO A 35 -7.22 -7.95 -3.70
N SER A 36 -7.69 -7.60 -4.91
CA SER A 36 -7.34 -8.31 -6.14
C SER A 36 -5.86 -8.19 -6.51
N LEU A 37 -5.18 -7.17 -6.00
CA LEU A 37 -3.76 -6.92 -6.24
C LEU A 37 -2.90 -7.37 -5.05
N GLY A 38 -3.50 -7.57 -3.87
CA GLY A 38 -2.74 -7.77 -2.64
C GLY A 38 -1.91 -6.54 -2.28
N LEU A 39 -2.48 -5.34 -2.52
CA LEU A 39 -1.84 -4.06 -2.26
C LEU A 39 -2.64 -3.20 -1.31
N ARG A 40 -1.94 -2.39 -0.51
CA ARG A 40 -2.50 -1.20 0.11
C ARG A 40 -1.71 0.02 -0.32
N ALA A 41 -2.33 0.90 -1.09
CA ALA A 41 -1.73 2.16 -1.47
C ALA A 41 -1.96 3.20 -0.37
N ASN A 42 -0.93 3.94 0.02
CA ASN A 42 -0.97 4.92 1.08
C ASN A 42 -0.45 6.29 0.60
N ILE A 43 -1.06 7.35 1.13
CA ILE A 43 -0.49 8.71 1.15
C ILE A 43 -0.31 9.12 2.61
N PHE A 44 0.92 9.51 2.97
CA PHE A 44 1.26 10.04 4.28
C PHE A 44 1.31 11.57 4.23
N HIS A 45 0.56 12.23 5.11
CA HIS A 45 0.66 13.68 5.29
C HIS A 45 1.71 13.97 6.36
N PHE A 46 2.96 14.11 5.91
CA PHE A 46 4.13 14.23 6.79
C PHE A 46 4.10 15.50 7.65
N ASN A 47 4.62 15.39 8.85
CA ASN A 47 4.93 16.55 9.67
C ASN A 47 6.20 17.24 9.14
N PRO A 48 6.39 18.55 9.39
CA PRO A 48 7.59 19.27 8.94
C PRO A 48 8.89 18.57 9.36
N GLY A 49 9.79 18.36 8.40
CA GLY A 49 11.09 17.71 8.60
C GLY A 49 11.07 16.17 8.53
N HIS A 50 9.92 15.58 8.25
CA HIS A 50 9.76 14.13 8.07
C HIS A 50 9.39 13.72 6.64
N GLU A 51 9.40 14.68 5.70
CA GLU A 51 9.05 14.47 4.32
C GLU A 51 9.89 13.35 3.68
N ARG A 52 9.25 12.60 2.78
CA ARG A 52 9.87 11.55 1.99
C ARG A 52 9.73 11.89 0.50
N ASP A 53 10.71 11.48 -0.29
CA ASP A 53 10.69 11.64 -1.74
C ASP A 53 10.00 10.42 -2.37
N HIS A 54 8.68 10.31 -2.18
CA HIS A 54 7.79 9.39 -2.90
C HIS A 54 6.36 9.97 -2.89
N ASP A 55 5.58 9.69 -3.93
CA ASP A 55 4.19 10.10 -4.01
C ASP A 55 3.26 9.08 -3.34
N TYR A 56 3.58 7.79 -3.48
CA TYR A 56 2.80 6.69 -2.92
C TYR A 56 3.69 5.69 -2.21
N TYR A 57 3.15 5.10 -1.14
CA TYR A 57 3.73 3.96 -0.44
C TYR A 57 2.78 2.77 -0.55
N LEU A 58 3.25 1.66 -1.12
CA LEU A 58 2.43 0.49 -1.39
C LEU A 58 2.84 -0.68 -0.49
N ASP A 59 2.00 -1.03 0.47
CA ASP A 59 2.21 -2.22 1.30
C ASP A 59 1.83 -3.47 0.49
N ILE A 60 2.67 -4.52 0.51
CA ILE A 60 2.34 -5.84 -0.04
C ILE A 60 1.74 -6.70 1.07
N GLY A 61 0.57 -7.28 0.80
CA GLY A 61 -0.08 -8.08 1.83
C GLY A 61 -1.36 -8.77 1.39
N GLU A 62 -2.13 -9.21 2.37
CA GLU A 62 -3.46 -9.76 2.18
C GLU A 62 -4.52 -8.82 2.76
N TYR A 63 -5.44 -8.38 1.89
CA TYR A 63 -6.51 -7.46 2.25
C TYR A 63 -7.82 -8.15 1.96
N LEU A 64 -8.51 -8.59 3.02
CA LEU A 64 -9.70 -9.42 2.93
C LEU A 64 -10.95 -8.56 3.16
N PRO A 65 -11.85 -8.46 2.16
CA PRO A 65 -13.12 -7.79 2.35
C PRO A 65 -14.02 -8.59 3.29
N GLY A 66 -14.80 -7.87 4.07
CA GLY A 66 -15.92 -8.43 4.84
C GLY A 66 -17.11 -7.48 4.84
N PRO A 67 -18.29 -7.95 5.27
CA PRO A 67 -19.53 -7.18 5.16
C PRO A 67 -19.51 -5.91 6.01
N THR A 68 -18.83 -5.94 7.16
CA THR A 68 -18.72 -4.82 8.09
C THR A 68 -17.29 -4.58 8.58
N VAL A 69 -16.39 -5.56 8.40
CA VAL A 69 -15.01 -5.51 8.85
C VAL A 69 -14.12 -6.02 7.73
N TRP A 70 -13.09 -5.25 7.40
CA TRP A 70 -12.00 -5.67 6.54
C TRP A 70 -10.81 -6.09 7.38
N ARG A 71 -10.05 -7.07 6.91
CA ARG A 71 -8.81 -7.51 7.55
C ARG A 71 -7.65 -7.16 6.62
N SER A 72 -6.57 -6.65 7.21
CA SER A 72 -5.27 -6.52 6.54
C SER A 72 -4.26 -7.40 7.27
N GLU A 73 -3.41 -8.05 6.49
CA GLU A 73 -2.22 -8.74 6.96
C GLU A 73 -1.06 -8.28 6.08
N ASP A 74 -0.09 -7.65 6.71
CA ASP A 74 1.09 -7.11 6.06
C ASP A 74 2.11 -8.23 5.82
N HIS A 75 2.69 -8.30 4.62
CA HIS A 75 3.68 -9.30 4.23
C HIS A 75 5.07 -8.68 4.03
N TYR A 76 5.39 -7.64 4.80
CA TYR A 76 6.70 -6.98 4.99
C TYR A 76 7.24 -6.19 3.80
N LEU A 77 7.01 -6.64 2.57
CA LEU A 77 7.51 -5.92 1.41
C LEU A 77 6.69 -4.65 1.17
N ASP A 78 7.38 -3.57 0.89
CA ASP A 78 6.79 -2.29 0.54
C ASP A 78 7.41 -1.72 -0.73
N LEU A 79 6.63 -0.90 -1.45
CA LEU A 79 7.11 -0.17 -2.62
C LEU A 79 6.96 1.34 -2.42
N GLU A 80 8.07 2.07 -2.54
CA GLU A 80 8.10 3.52 -2.51
C GLU A 80 8.10 4.04 -3.95
N LEU A 81 7.01 4.67 -4.38
CA LEU A 81 6.78 5.04 -5.78
C LEU A 81 6.92 6.54 -6.00
N CYS A 82 7.79 6.95 -6.92
CA CYS A 82 7.89 8.31 -7.43
C CYS A 82 7.32 8.37 -8.85
N THR A 83 6.21 9.07 -9.01
CA THR A 83 5.45 9.14 -10.27
C THR A 83 6.34 9.64 -11.40
N GLY A 84 6.40 8.89 -12.51
CA GLY A 84 7.20 9.28 -13.67
C GLY A 84 8.70 9.01 -13.55
N ARG A 85 9.20 8.53 -12.40
CA ARG A 85 10.65 8.33 -12.17
C ARG A 85 11.01 6.88 -11.91
N ASP A 86 10.62 6.35 -10.76
CA ASP A 86 11.11 5.06 -10.25
C ASP A 86 10.21 4.48 -9.14
N VAL A 87 10.50 3.23 -8.78
CA VAL A 87 9.93 2.55 -7.63
C VAL A 87 11.05 1.82 -6.89
N ASN A 88 11.11 2.00 -5.57
CA ASN A 88 12.06 1.32 -4.71
C ASN A 88 11.37 0.18 -3.95
N LEU A 89 11.97 -1.02 -3.95
CA LEU A 89 11.50 -2.15 -3.14
C LEU A 89 12.21 -2.12 -1.78
N ALA A 90 11.42 -1.98 -0.72
CA ALA A 90 11.90 -1.90 0.66
C ALA A 90 11.66 -3.21 1.44
N ASP A 91 12.33 -3.31 2.59
CA ASP A 91 12.05 -4.29 3.67
C ASP A 91 12.13 -5.78 3.29
N VAL A 92 12.87 -6.09 2.23
CA VAL A 92 13.25 -7.47 1.88
C VAL A 92 13.95 -8.20 3.04
N GLY A 93 14.78 -7.50 3.81
CA GLY A 93 15.43 -8.05 5.00
C GLY A 93 14.41 -8.53 6.04
N GLU A 94 13.35 -7.75 6.28
CA GLU A 94 12.30 -8.09 7.25
C GLU A 94 11.51 -9.31 6.79
N LEU A 95 11.20 -9.43 5.50
CA LEU A 95 10.56 -10.62 4.94
C LEU A 95 11.40 -11.89 5.20
N LEU A 96 12.71 -11.82 4.97
CA LEU A 96 13.62 -12.94 5.16
C LEU A 96 13.70 -13.35 6.64
N ASP A 97 13.76 -12.37 7.54
CA ASP A 97 13.74 -12.62 8.98
C ASP A 97 12.39 -13.22 9.42
N ALA A 98 11.27 -12.71 8.92
CA ALA A 98 9.95 -13.24 9.22
C ALA A 98 9.80 -14.72 8.81
N VAL A 99 10.32 -15.10 7.64
CA VAL A 99 10.37 -16.50 7.22
C VAL A 99 11.29 -17.32 8.12
N ARG A 100 12.49 -16.81 8.42
CA ARG A 100 13.48 -17.48 9.28
C ARG A 100 12.93 -17.79 10.67
N TYR A 101 12.18 -16.85 11.25
CA TYR A 101 11.58 -17.00 12.57
C TYR A 101 10.18 -17.65 12.56
N GLY A 102 9.69 -18.05 11.39
CA GLY A 102 8.40 -18.73 11.24
C GLY A 102 7.18 -17.82 11.48
N LEU A 103 7.36 -16.50 11.43
CA LEU A 103 6.26 -15.51 11.48
C LEU A 103 5.47 -15.49 10.18
N LEU A 104 6.12 -15.84 9.06
CA LEU A 104 5.51 -15.97 7.74
C LEU A 104 5.88 -17.30 7.11
N THR A 105 4.90 -17.99 6.51
CA THR A 105 5.21 -19.24 5.80
C THR A 105 6.00 -18.96 4.52
N PRO A 106 6.89 -19.86 4.07
CA PRO A 106 7.61 -19.71 2.80
C PRO A 106 6.67 -19.46 1.61
N LYS A 107 5.51 -20.15 1.57
CA LYS A 107 4.51 -19.99 0.51
C LYS A 107 3.86 -18.60 0.52
N THR A 108 3.67 -17.99 1.70
CA THR A 108 3.17 -16.62 1.79
C THR A 108 4.23 -15.62 1.36
N ALA A 109 5.49 -15.82 1.77
CA ALA A 109 6.61 -14.98 1.35
C ALA A 109 6.81 -15.01 -0.17
N GLU A 110 6.77 -16.19 -0.79
CA GLU A 110 6.85 -16.36 -2.24
C GLU A 110 5.75 -15.55 -2.96
N ARG A 111 4.52 -15.62 -2.45
CA ARG A 111 3.40 -14.85 -3.00
C ARG A 111 3.58 -13.34 -2.83
N ALA A 112 4.16 -12.88 -1.72
CA ALA A 112 4.49 -11.48 -1.50
C ALA A 112 5.53 -11.00 -2.53
N VAL A 113 6.59 -11.80 -2.77
CA VAL A 113 7.60 -11.50 -3.80
C VAL A 113 6.97 -11.43 -5.19
N HIS A 114 6.10 -12.37 -5.57
CA HIS A 114 5.40 -12.31 -6.86
C HIS A 114 4.54 -11.05 -7.00
N ARG A 115 3.79 -10.67 -5.97
CA ARG A 115 2.99 -9.44 -5.98
C ARG A 115 3.84 -8.19 -6.13
N ALA A 116 4.97 -8.12 -5.42
CA ALA A 116 5.92 -7.01 -5.54
C ALA A 116 6.46 -6.92 -6.98
N VAL A 117 6.92 -8.03 -7.55
CA VAL A 117 7.45 -8.09 -8.92
C VAL A 117 6.39 -7.72 -9.95
N ASP A 118 5.19 -8.27 -9.86
CA ASP A 118 4.08 -7.97 -10.78
C ASP A 118 3.66 -6.49 -10.70
N THR A 119 3.76 -5.89 -9.52
CA THR A 119 3.46 -4.47 -9.30
C THR A 119 4.54 -3.59 -9.92
N VAL A 120 5.83 -3.87 -9.68
CA VAL A 120 6.96 -3.14 -10.29
C VAL A 120 6.92 -3.25 -11.82
N ASP A 121 6.66 -4.45 -12.34
CA ASP A 121 6.51 -4.71 -13.76
C ASP A 121 5.32 -3.93 -14.36
N GLY A 122 4.19 -3.91 -13.66
CA GLY A 122 3.03 -3.10 -13.99
C GLY A 122 3.34 -1.60 -14.05
N LEU A 123 3.94 -1.06 -13.00
CA LEU A 123 4.31 0.36 -12.90
C LEU A 123 5.31 0.76 -13.99
N SER A 124 6.37 -0.02 -14.20
CA SER A 124 7.40 0.30 -15.20
C SER A 124 6.83 0.42 -16.63
N ARG A 125 5.84 -0.42 -16.99
CA ARG A 125 5.15 -0.33 -18.29
C ARG A 125 4.20 0.85 -18.43
N HIS A 126 3.86 1.52 -17.33
CA HIS A 126 2.99 2.68 -17.32
C HIS A 126 3.74 3.96 -16.93
N GLY A 127 5.07 3.96 -17.06
CA GLY A 127 5.90 5.13 -16.75
C GLY A 127 5.93 5.47 -15.27
N TYR A 128 5.87 4.45 -14.41
CA TYR A 128 5.80 4.59 -12.95
C TYR A 128 4.63 5.45 -12.46
N ASP A 129 3.51 5.46 -13.21
CA ASP A 129 2.29 6.17 -12.83
C ASP A 129 1.25 5.16 -12.28
N LEU A 130 0.95 5.27 -10.98
CA LEU A 130 0.01 4.39 -10.29
C LEU A 130 -1.40 4.47 -10.87
N GLN A 131 -1.90 5.69 -11.12
CA GLN A 131 -3.25 5.90 -11.63
C GLN A 131 -3.37 5.32 -13.03
N ARG A 132 -2.39 5.58 -13.90
CA ARG A 132 -2.37 5.04 -15.26
C ARG A 132 -2.32 3.51 -15.27
N TRP A 133 -1.51 2.91 -14.42
CA TRP A 133 -1.43 1.45 -14.29
C TRP A 133 -2.75 0.84 -13.81
N LEU A 134 -3.35 1.42 -12.77
CA LEU A 134 -4.61 0.95 -12.20
C LEU A 134 -5.81 1.17 -13.13
N ALA A 135 -5.83 2.26 -13.89
CA ALA A 135 -6.87 2.53 -14.89
C ALA A 135 -6.90 1.44 -15.96
N GLY A 136 -5.74 0.90 -16.37
CA GLY A 136 -5.64 -0.26 -17.27
C GLY A 136 -6.27 -1.54 -16.72
N LYS A 137 -6.59 -1.58 -15.42
CA LYS A 137 -7.28 -2.67 -14.71
C LYS A 137 -8.72 -2.31 -14.33
N GLY A 138 -9.23 -1.15 -14.78
CA GLY A 138 -10.55 -0.65 -14.41
C GLY A 138 -10.65 -0.19 -12.96
N ILE A 139 -9.52 0.19 -12.35
CA ILE A 139 -9.43 0.68 -10.97
C ILE A 139 -9.12 2.18 -11.03
N GLU A 140 -9.93 2.98 -10.33
CA GLU A 140 -9.74 4.43 -10.21
C GLU A 140 -9.57 4.78 -8.73
N LEU A 141 -8.45 5.40 -8.37
CA LEU A 141 -8.23 5.84 -7.00
C LEU A 141 -8.51 7.33 -6.89
N THR A 142 -9.34 7.71 -5.92
CA THR A 142 -9.54 9.12 -5.55
C THR A 142 -8.93 9.35 -4.18
N TRP A 143 -8.26 10.49 -4.01
CA TRP A 143 -7.65 10.92 -2.76
C TRP A 143 -8.29 12.24 -2.31
N ARG A 144 -8.06 12.68 -1.08
CA ARG A 144 -8.58 13.98 -0.63
C ARG A 144 -7.91 15.11 -1.38
N GLY A 145 -8.73 16.00 -1.95
CA GLY A 145 -8.25 17.18 -2.66
C GLY A 145 -7.79 16.92 -4.10
N THR A 146 -8.02 15.71 -4.63
CA THR A 146 -7.92 15.40 -6.07
C THR A 146 -9.27 15.46 -6.76
#